data_AF-A0A7S0PTI1-F1
#
_entry.id   AF-A0A7S0PTI1-F1
#
_cell.length_a   1.000
_cell.length_b   1.000
_cell.length_c   1.000
_cell.angle_alpha   90.00
_cell.angle_beta   90.00
_cell.angle_gamma   90.00
#
_symmetry.space_group_name_H-M   'P 1'
#
loop_
_entity.id
_entity.type
_entity.pdbx_description
1 polymer ?
#
loop_
_entity_poly.entity_id
_entity_poly.type
_entity_poly.pdbx_seq_one_letter_code
_entity_poly.pdbx_strand_id
1 'polypeptide(L)'
;PEPAIPVCTLKNFPYAISHTIQWGRDLIEGLFQRRPTQANEYAKSFSSMDAKNFALMLETKLGADAAFEAAKELNEDLSIKCAESLRDASISWAVMTAKTLFH
;
A
#
# COMPACT_ATOMS: atom_id res chain seq x y z
N PRO A 1 19.01 -20.96 3.67
CA PRO A 1 18.14 -19.84 4.09
C PRO A 1 19.00 -18.63 4.45
N GLU A 2 18.83 -17.51 3.74
CA GLU A 2 19.38 -16.25 4.26
C GLU A 2 18.67 -15.92 5.58
N PRO A 3 19.40 -15.46 6.61
CA PRO A 3 18.79 -15.13 7.88
C PRO A 3 17.79 -13.98 7.70
N ALA A 4 16.52 -14.24 8.01
CA ALA A 4 15.48 -13.23 7.93
C ALA A 4 15.73 -12.13 8.97
N ILE A 5 15.73 -10.87 8.52
CA ILE A 5 15.86 -9.71 9.42
C ILE A 5 14.57 -9.59 10.23
N PRO A 6 14.62 -9.43 11.56
CA PRO A 6 13.42 -9.24 12.37
C PRO A 6 12.61 -8.01 11.93
N VAL A 7 11.28 -8.12 11.89
CA VAL A 7 10.37 -7.03 11.48
C VAL A 7 10.57 -5.76 12.33
N CYS A 8 10.85 -5.91 13.62
CA CYS A 8 11.10 -4.78 14.51
C CYS A 8 12.37 -4.00 14.12
N THR A 9 13.40 -4.70 13.65
CA THR A 9 14.65 -4.11 13.16
C THR A 9 14.44 -3.38 11.84
N LEU A 10 13.59 -3.90 10.95
CA LEU A 10 13.24 -3.24 9.69
C LEU A 10 12.36 -2.01 9.88
N LYS A 11 11.37 -2.08 10.78
CA LYS A 11 10.34 -1.02 10.93
C LYS A 11 10.72 0.08 11.90
N ASN A 12 11.45 -0.24 12.97
CA ASN A 12 11.64 0.71 14.09
C ASN A 12 13.11 0.97 14.43
N PHE A 13 13.97 -0.05 14.37
CA PHE A 13 15.35 0.05 14.87
C PHE A 13 16.41 -0.45 13.88
N PRO A 14 16.52 0.14 12.68
CA PRO A 14 17.57 -0.22 11.72
C PRO A 14 18.94 0.27 12.21
N TYR A 15 19.89 -0.66 12.36
CA TYR A 15 21.27 -0.35 12.79
C TYR A 15 22.34 -0.63 11.71
N ALA A 16 21.95 -1.19 10.57
CA ALA A 16 22.85 -1.51 9.47
C ALA A 16 22.22 -1.11 8.12
N ILE A 17 23.05 -0.74 7.16
CA ILE A 17 22.61 -0.30 5.82
C ILE A 17 21.78 -1.38 5.10
N SER A 18 22.04 -2.67 5.35
CA SER A 18 21.26 -3.77 4.80
C SER A 18 19.79 -3.71 5.22
N HIS A 19 19.48 -3.24 6.43
CA HIS A 19 18.10 -3.13 6.93
C HIS A 19 17.34 -2.03 6.21
N THR A 20 17.98 -0.89 5.97
CA THR A 20 17.36 0.22 5.23
C THR A 20 17.21 -0.12 3.75
N ILE A 21 18.15 -0.88 3.16
CA ILE A 21 18.02 -1.41 1.80
C ILE A 21 16.83 -2.36 1.71
N GLN A 22 16.70 -3.30 2.66
CA GLN A 22 15.56 -4.22 2.67
C GLN A 22 14.24 -3.47 2.87
N TRP A 23 14.18 -2.53 3.82
CA TRP A 23 13.02 -1.66 4.00
C TRP A 23 12.65 -0.90 2.73
N GLY A 24 13.63 -0.36 2.01
CA GLY A 24 13.41 0.34 0.75
C GLY A 24 12.86 -0.57 -0.35
N ARG A 25 13.33 -1.81 -0.42
CA ARG A 25 12.79 -2.82 -1.36
C ARG A 25 11.33 -3.14 -1.03
N ASP A 26 11.03 -3.43 0.23
CA ASP A 26 9.68 -3.75 0.71
C ASP A 26 8.72 -2.57 0.46
N LEU A 27 9.18 -1.34 0.66
CA LEU A 27 8.41 -0.14 0.38
C LEU A 27 8.09 0.00 -1.11
N ILE A 28 9.08 -0.18 -1.99
CA ILE A 28 8.88 -0.08 -3.45
C ILE A 28 7.92 -1.17 -3.93
N GLU A 29 8.11 -2.42 -3.48
CA GLU A 29 7.22 -3.53 -3.80
C GLU A 29 5.79 -3.24 -3.31
N GLY A 30 5.64 -2.72 -2.10
CA GLY A 30 4.36 -2.32 -1.53
C GLY A 30 3.64 -1.26 -2.38
N LEU A 31 4.34 -0.18 -2.72
CA LEU A 31 3.76 0.99 -3.40
C LEU A 31 3.52 0.77 -4.89
N PHE A 32 4.46 0.12 -5.59
CA PHE A 32 4.44 0.07 -7.06
C PHE A 32 4.09 -1.29 -7.64
N GLN A 33 3.98 -2.34 -6.82
CA GLN A 33 3.60 -3.68 -7.29
C GLN A 33 2.36 -4.21 -6.56
N ARG A 34 2.41 -4.35 -5.23
CA ARG A 34 1.31 -4.93 -4.45
C ARG A 34 0.04 -4.09 -4.57
N ARG A 35 0.11 -2.80 -4.21
CA ARG A 35 -1.06 -1.92 -4.19
C ARG A 35 -1.73 -1.78 -5.56
N PRO A 36 -1.01 -1.46 -6.66
CA PRO A 36 -1.62 -1.40 -7.99
C PRO A 36 -2.23 -2.73 -8.45
N THR A 37 -1.58 -3.86 -8.16
CA THR A 37 -2.12 -5.19 -8.47
C THR A 37 -3.44 -5.42 -7.73
N GLN A 38 -3.46 -5.18 -6.42
CA GLN A 38 -4.66 -5.34 -5.60
C GLN A 38 -5.79 -4.40 -6.05
N ALA A 39 -5.49 -3.13 -6.35
CA ALA A 39 -6.48 -2.19 -6.85
C ALA A 39 -7.13 -2.67 -8.16
N ASN A 40 -6.34 -3.21 -9.09
CA ASN A 40 -6.87 -3.79 -10.34
C ASN A 40 -7.73 -5.04 -10.10
N GLU A 41 -7.34 -5.92 -9.18
CA GLU A 41 -8.13 -7.11 -8.81
C GLU A 41 -9.43 -6.75 -8.11
N TYR A 42 -9.39 -5.76 -7.21
CA TYR A 42 -10.55 -5.26 -6.49
C TYR A 42 -11.51 -4.54 -7.43
N ALA A 43 -11.02 -3.73 -8.37
CA ALA A 43 -11.86 -3.07 -9.38
C ALA A 43 -12.61 -4.10 -10.24
N LYS A 44 -11.96 -5.21 -10.64
CA LYS A 44 -12.61 -6.31 -11.36
C LYS A 44 -13.67 -6.99 -10.51
N SER A 45 -13.35 -7.28 -9.26
CA SER A 45 -14.28 -7.93 -8.31
C SER A 45 -15.50 -7.04 -8.07
N PHE A 46 -15.28 -5.76 -7.76
CA PHE A 46 -16.34 -4.78 -7.51
C PHE A 46 -17.22 -4.51 -8.73
N SER A 47 -16.70 -4.66 -9.95
CA SER A 47 -17.54 -4.58 -11.17
C SER A 47 -18.57 -5.71 -11.27
N SER A 48 -18.36 -6.83 -10.55
CA SER A 48 -19.21 -8.03 -10.58
C SER A 48 -20.10 -8.20 -9.35
N MET A 49 -19.93 -7.37 -8.30
CA MET A 49 -20.65 -7.49 -7.03
C MET A 49 -20.93 -6.12 -6.42
N ASP A 50 -21.88 -6.01 -5.50
CA ASP A 50 -22.15 -4.76 -4.79
C ASP A 50 -21.12 -4.50 -3.66
N ALA A 51 -21.15 -3.28 -3.10
CA ALA A 51 -20.21 -2.87 -2.07
C ALA A 51 -20.28 -3.73 -0.79
N LYS A 52 -21.47 -4.24 -0.45
CA LYS A 52 -21.67 -5.09 0.74
C LYS A 52 -21.03 -6.47 0.55
N ASN A 53 -21.26 -7.10 -0.59
CA ASN A 53 -20.66 -8.40 -0.90
C ASN A 53 -19.15 -8.29 -1.10
N PHE A 54 -18.67 -7.16 -1.65
CA PHE A 54 -17.24 -6.88 -1.74
C PHE A 54 -16.58 -6.79 -0.35
N ALA A 55 -17.19 -6.04 0.58
CA ALA A 55 -16.69 -5.95 1.96
C ALA A 55 -16.66 -7.33 2.64
N LEU A 56 -17.73 -8.11 2.52
CA LEU A 56 -17.80 -9.46 3.08
C LEU A 56 -16.73 -10.40 2.49
N MET A 57 -16.48 -10.28 1.18
CA MET A 57 -15.45 -11.05 0.47
C MET A 57 -14.05 -10.69 0.97
N LEU A 58 -13.76 -9.40 1.19
CA LEU A 58 -12.48 -8.96 1.76
C LEU A 58 -12.30 -9.46 3.19
N GLU A 59 -13.30 -9.31 4.05
CA GLU A 59 -13.26 -9.79 5.43
C GLU A 59 -13.04 -11.30 5.50
N THR A 60 -13.69 -12.07 4.62
CA THR A 60 -13.54 -13.53 4.56
C THR A 60 -12.14 -13.95 4.11
N LYS A 61 -11.53 -13.22 3.17
CA LYS A 61 -10.21 -13.57 2.62
C LYS A 61 -9.04 -13.12 3.50
N LEU A 62 -9.17 -11.96 4.14
CA LEU A 62 -8.04 -11.28 4.79
C LEU A 62 -8.20 -11.22 6.32
N GLY A 63 -9.41 -11.39 6.84
CA GLY A 63 -9.77 -11.03 8.22
C GLY A 63 -10.15 -9.56 8.34
N ALA A 64 -10.84 -9.20 9.43
CA ALA A 64 -11.44 -7.87 9.60
C ALA A 64 -10.40 -6.72 9.54
N ASP A 65 -9.30 -6.84 10.29
CA ASP A 65 -8.29 -5.77 10.36
C ASP A 65 -7.58 -5.56 9.03
N ALA A 66 -7.19 -6.64 8.35
CA ALA A 66 -6.50 -6.55 7.07
C ALA A 66 -7.45 -6.14 5.93
N ALA A 67 -8.74 -6.51 6.00
CA ALA A 67 -9.75 -6.03 5.08
C ALA A 67 -9.97 -4.52 5.21
N PHE A 68 -9.98 -4.00 6.45
CA PHE A 68 -10.08 -2.57 6.71
C PHE A 68 -8.89 -1.79 6.14
N GLU A 69 -7.66 -2.26 6.38
CA GLU A 69 -6.46 -1.62 5.81
C GLU A 69 -6.45 -1.71 4.28
N ALA A 70 -6.83 -2.84 3.68
CA ALA A 70 -6.94 -2.97 2.23
C ALA A 70 -7.97 -2.00 1.62
N ALA A 71 -9.11 -1.80 2.29
CA ALA A 71 -10.11 -0.84 1.86
C ALA A 71 -9.62 0.62 1.96
N LYS A 72 -8.87 0.94 3.02
CA LYS A 72 -8.24 2.24 3.19
C LYS A 72 -7.19 2.51 2.11
N GLU A 73 -6.30 1.55 1.84
CA GLU A 73 -5.29 1.64 0.78
C GLU A 73 -5.96 1.84 -0.59
N LEU A 74 -7.00 1.07 -0.90
CA LEU A 74 -7.74 1.20 -2.15
C LEU A 74 -8.38 2.58 -2.30
N ASN A 75 -8.95 3.11 -1.23
CA ASN A 75 -9.53 4.44 -1.24
C ASN A 75 -8.47 5.52 -1.51
N GLU A 76 -7.31 5.43 -0.87
CA GLU A 76 -6.18 6.34 -1.13
C GLU A 76 -5.71 6.27 -2.59
N ASP A 77 -5.55 5.06 -3.14
CA ASP A 77 -5.03 4.84 -4.48
C ASP A 77 -5.98 5.34 -5.59
N LEU A 78 -7.29 5.23 -5.35
CA LEU A 78 -8.31 5.64 -6.32
C LEU A 78 -8.75 7.11 -6.15
N SER A 79 -8.37 7.79 -5.07
CA SER A 79 -8.78 9.18 -4.76
C SER A 79 -8.05 10.26 -5.59
N ILE A 80 -7.71 9.98 -6.85
CA ILE A 80 -7.03 10.96 -7.72
C ILE A 80 -8.03 12.06 -8.11
N LYS A 81 -7.83 13.26 -7.56
CA LYS A 81 -8.60 14.45 -7.94
C LYS A 81 -8.21 14.88 -9.35
N CYS A 82 -9.15 14.77 -10.29
CA CYS A 82 -9.00 15.11 -11.72
C CYS A 82 -8.71 16.60 -12.02
N ALA A 83 -8.57 17.45 -11.00
CA ALA A 83 -8.36 18.89 -11.15
C ALA A 83 -6.89 19.28 -11.42
N GLU A 84 -5.94 18.41 -11.10
CA GLU A 84 -4.51 18.69 -11.23
C GLU A 84 -3.88 17.86 -12.37
N SER A 85 -2.81 18.36 -12.97
CA SER A 85 -2.07 17.59 -13.97
C SER A 85 -1.48 16.33 -13.31
N LEU A 86 -1.36 15.24 -14.07
CA LEU A 86 -0.77 14.00 -13.56
C LEU A 86 0.64 14.23 -12.97
N ARG A 87 1.41 15.14 -13.58
CA ARG A 87 2.74 15.54 -13.10
C ARG A 87 2.65 16.16 -11.70
N ASP A 88 1.77 17.15 -11.54
CA ASP A 88 1.67 17.89 -10.29
C ASP A 88 1.14 17.00 -9.16
N ALA A 89 0.14 16.17 -9.45
CA ALA A 89 -0.38 15.18 -8.51
C ALA A 89 0.70 14.17 -8.09
N SER A 90 1.50 13.68 -9.05
CA SER A 90 2.59 12.72 -8.76
C SER A 90 3.70 13.33 -7.90
N ILE A 91 4.10 14.57 -8.19
CA ILE A 91 5.12 15.29 -7.42
C ILE A 91 4.60 15.58 -6.01
N SER A 92 3.37 16.07 -5.90
CA SER A 92 2.71 16.34 -4.62
C SER A 92 2.65 15.09 -3.75
N TRP A 93 2.19 13.97 -4.32
CA TRP A 93 2.17 12.67 -3.65
C TRP A 93 3.56 12.22 -3.19
N ALA A 94 4.58 12.35 -4.05
CA ALA A 94 5.95 11.95 -3.71
C ALA A 94 6.51 12.77 -2.54
N VAL A 95 6.28 14.09 -2.56
CA VAL A 95 6.71 15.00 -1.47
C VAL A 95 5.98 14.67 -0.17
N MET A 96 4.67 14.45 -0.21
CA MET A 96 3.89 14.09 0.98
C MET A 96 4.31 12.74 1.55
N THR A 97 4.53 11.75 0.68
CA THR A 97 5.01 10.42 1.08
C THR A 97 6.40 10.50 1.72
N ALA A 98 7.32 11.27 1.14
CA ALA A 98 8.64 11.47 1.71
C ALA A 98 8.59 12.15 3.09
N LYS A 99 7.66 13.10 3.31
CA LYS A 99 7.45 13.68 4.64
C LYS A 99 6.99 12.61 5.62
N THR A 100 5.94 11.85 5.31
CA THR A 100 5.41 10.81 6.19
C THR A 100 6.42 9.72 6.54
N LEU A 101 7.33 9.37 5.62
CA LEU A 101 8.31 8.29 5.84
C LEU A 101 9.55 8.73 6.62
N PHE A 102 9.92 10.01 6.55
CA PHE A 102 11.22 10.48 7.03
C PHE A 102 11.15 11.64 8.03
N HIS A 103 9.96 12.16 8.35
CA HIS A 103 9.72 13.26 9.31
C HIS A 103 8.53 12.93 10.21
#